data_AF-A0A316A7K2-F1
#
_entry.id   AF-A0A316A7K2-F1
#
_cell.length_a   1.000
_cell.length_b   1.000
_cell.length_c   1.000
_cell.angle_alpha   90.00
_cell.angle_beta   90.00
_cell.angle_gamma   90.00
#
_symmetry.space_group_name_H-M   'P 1'
#
loop_
_entity.id
_entity.type
_entity.pdbx_description
1 polymer ?
#
loop_
_entity_poly.entity_id
_entity_poly.type
_entity_poly.pdbx_seq_one_letter_code
_entity_poly.pdbx_strand_id
1 'polypeptide(L)'
;MNIDSTKKRRPLGHLLVSLAGWKRLKIKSRLTELGISQGQWQGMLTYAEAHKLPTFVRDIIVEELPEAKDLFQHPKKPAVL
;
A
#
# COMPACT_ATOMS: atom_id res chain seq x y z
N MET A 1 25.59 -2.75 8.01
CA MET A 1 24.64 -1.73 7.50
C MET A 1 23.49 -1.65 8.50
N ASN A 2 23.37 -0.56 9.27
CA ASN A 2 22.30 -0.41 10.26
C ASN A 2 20.96 -0.30 9.53
N ILE A 3 20.18 -1.39 9.51
CA ILE A 3 18.78 -1.34 9.10
C ILE A 3 18.07 -0.59 10.22
N ASP A 4 17.93 0.71 10.03
CA ASP A 4 17.23 1.58 10.94
C ASP A 4 15.73 1.23 10.93
N SER A 5 15.34 0.36 11.85
CA SER A 5 13.97 -0.08 12.09
C SER A 5 13.09 1.03 12.67
N THR A 6 13.63 2.23 12.90
CA THR A 6 12.87 3.37 13.48
C THR A 6 12.28 4.32 12.44
N LYS A 7 12.60 4.16 11.15
CA LYS A 7 11.92 4.92 10.08
C LYS A 7 10.50 4.40 9.92
N LYS A 8 9.56 4.99 10.67
CA LYS A 8 8.11 4.85 10.43
C LYS A 8 7.85 4.92 8.94
N ARG A 9 7.35 3.82 8.36
CA ARG A 9 7.13 3.77 6.91
C ARG A 9 5.99 4.70 6.58
N ARG A 10 6.10 5.39 5.44
CA ARG A 10 5.07 6.36 5.05
C ARG A 10 3.73 5.64 4.86
N PRO A 11 2.61 6.25 5.28
CA PRO A 11 1.30 5.67 5.11
C PRO A 11 0.96 5.53 3.63
N LEU A 12 0.04 4.60 3.31
CA LEU A 12 -0.36 4.28 1.93
C LEU A 12 -0.76 5.53 1.13
N GLY A 13 -1.38 6.53 1.76
CA GLY A 13 -1.80 7.75 1.09
C GLY A 13 -0.66 8.51 0.43
N HIS A 14 0.53 8.53 1.02
CA HIS A 14 1.70 9.17 0.41
C HIS A 14 2.15 8.42 -0.86
N LEU A 15 1.93 7.11 -0.93
CA LEU A 15 2.29 6.30 -2.09
C LEU A 15 1.26 6.42 -3.21
N LEU A 16 -0.01 6.58 -2.85
CA LEU A 16 -1.08 6.71 -3.82
C LEU A 16 -1.24 8.15 -4.35
N VAL A 17 -0.75 9.16 -3.61
CA VAL A 17 -0.85 10.56 -4.05
C VAL A 17 -0.06 10.84 -5.32
N SER A 18 1.04 10.11 -5.55
CA SER A 18 1.87 10.22 -6.77
C SER A 18 1.23 9.60 -8.01
N LEU A 19 0.10 8.90 -7.85
CA LEU A 19 -0.62 8.29 -8.96
C LEU A 19 -1.58 9.27 -9.61
N ALA A 20 -1.83 9.05 -10.90
CA ALA A 20 -2.91 9.72 -11.62
C ALA A 20 -4.27 9.48 -10.93
N GLY A 21 -5.13 10.51 -10.92
CA GLY A 21 -6.42 10.46 -10.22
C GLY A 21 -7.32 9.29 -10.64
N TRP A 22 -7.32 8.93 -11.92
CA TRP A 22 -8.09 7.80 -12.44
C TRP A 22 -7.61 6.44 -11.91
N LYS A 23 -6.30 6.26 -11.70
CA LYS A 23 -5.73 5.04 -11.09
C LYS A 23 -6.20 4.87 -9.64
N ARG A 24 -6.20 5.99 -8.88
CA ARG A 24 -6.72 5.99 -7.50
C ARG A 24 -8.21 5.65 -7.44
N LEU A 25 -8.99 6.19 -8.38
CA LEU A 25 -10.43 5.90 -8.51
C LEU A 25 -10.67 4.43 -8.80
N LYS A 26 -9.91 3.83 -9.71
CA LYS A 26 -10.04 2.41 -10.06
C LYS A 26 -9.78 1.49 -8.86
N ILE A 27 -8.70 1.73 -8.11
CA ILE A 27 -8.40 1.01 -6.86
C ILE A 27 -9.52 1.20 -5.83
N LYS A 28 -9.96 2.45 -5.62
CA LYS A 28 -11.03 2.75 -4.67
C LYS A 28 -12.32 1.99 -5.03
N SER A 29 -12.73 2.01 -6.29
CA SER A 29 -13.93 1.32 -6.76
C SER A 29 -13.84 -0.19 -6.52
N ARG A 30 -12.72 -0.83 -6.86
CA ARG A 30 -12.53 -2.27 -6.63
C ARG A 30 -12.54 -2.64 -5.15
N LEU A 31 -11.95 -1.82 -4.30
CA LEU A 31 -12.00 -2.05 -2.85
C LEU A 31 -13.43 -1.87 -2.30
N THR A 32 -14.19 -0.90 -2.83
CA THR A 32 -15.60 -0.72 -2.47
C THR A 32 -16.49 -1.87 -2.93
N GLU A 33 -16.25 -2.44 -4.12
CA GLU A 33 -16.93 -3.66 -4.59
C GLU A 33 -16.73 -4.85 -3.64
N LEU A 34 -15.59 -4.90 -2.95
CA LEU A 34 -15.26 -5.93 -1.96
C LEU A 34 -15.70 -5.58 -0.53
N GLY A 35 -16.50 -4.54 -0.36
CA GLY A 35 -17.07 -4.15 0.92
C GLY A 35 -16.20 -3.23 1.77
N ILE A 36 -15.09 -2.69 1.25
CA ILE A 36 -14.34 -1.64 1.96
C ILE A 36 -15.10 -0.33 1.88
N SER A 37 -15.53 0.15 3.05
CA SER A 37 -16.19 1.45 3.19
C SER A 37 -15.24 2.61 2.89
N GLN A 38 -15.82 3.77 2.55
CA GLN A 38 -15.05 5.01 2.36
C GLN A 38 -14.22 5.39 3.60
N GLY A 39 -14.75 5.15 4.82
CA GLY A 39 -14.04 5.43 6.06
C GLY A 39 -12.81 4.54 6.24
N GLN A 40 -12.92 3.23 5.93
CA GLN A 40 -11.79 2.30 5.95
C GLN A 40 -10.74 2.67 4.91
N TRP A 41 -11.16 3.06 3.70
CA TRP A 41 -10.26 3.58 2.67
C TRP A 41 -9.48 4.80 3.17
N GLN A 42 -10.17 5.80 3.72
CA GLN A 42 -9.53 7.01 4.25
C GLN A 42 -8.59 6.70 5.42
N GLY A 43 -8.97 5.76 6.28
CA GLY A 43 -8.13 5.27 7.37
C GLY A 43 -6.86 4.60 6.86
N MET A 44 -6.96 3.80 5.80
CA MET A 44 -5.79 3.19 5.16
C MET A 44 -4.86 4.23 4.54
N LEU A 45 -5.41 5.26 3.87
CA LEU A 45 -4.62 6.33 3.30
C LEU A 45 -3.85 7.14 4.37
N THR A 46 -4.50 7.40 5.50
CA THR A 46 -3.97 8.32 6.51
C THR A 46 -3.05 7.64 7.50
N TYR A 47 -3.37 6.40 7.89
CA TYR A 47 -2.75 5.75 9.05
C TYR A 47 -2.12 4.39 8.74
N ALA A 48 -2.55 3.67 7.69
CA ALA A 48 -2.03 2.33 7.44
C ALA A 48 -0.68 2.38 6.74
N GLU A 49 0.31 1.74 7.37
CA GLU A 49 1.58 1.44 6.70
C GLU A 49 1.33 0.36 5.65
N ALA A 50 1.88 0.54 4.44
CA ALA A 50 1.63 -0.33 3.29
C ALA A 50 1.81 -1.84 3.59
N HIS A 51 2.82 -2.20 4.40
CA HIS A 51 3.10 -3.58 4.77
C HIS A 51 2.09 -4.21 5.74
N LYS A 52 1.29 -3.39 6.45
CA LYS A 52 0.24 -3.83 7.38
C LYS A 52 -1.13 -3.97 6.72
N LEU A 53 -1.25 -3.65 5.44
CA LEU A 53 -2.51 -3.81 4.71
C LEU A 53 -2.89 -5.28 4.60
N PRO A 54 -4.20 -5.62 4.59
CA PRO A 54 -4.64 -6.97 4.27
C PRO A 54 -4.12 -7.43 2.90
N THR A 55 -3.84 -8.72 2.72
CA THR A 55 -3.27 -9.28 1.49
C THR A 55 -4.13 -8.95 0.27
N PHE A 56 -5.45 -9.14 0.35
CA PHE A 56 -6.37 -8.84 -0.76
C PHE A 56 -6.31 -7.36 -1.21
N VAL A 57 -6.12 -6.42 -0.27
CA VAL A 57 -5.96 -4.99 -0.60
C VAL A 57 -4.67 -4.76 -1.37
N ARG A 58 -3.58 -5.41 -0.95
CA ARG A 58 -2.29 -5.35 -1.64
C ARG A 58 -2.40 -5.92 -3.04
N ASP A 59 -3.07 -7.06 -3.20
CA ASP A 59 -3.23 -7.73 -4.49
C ASP A 59 -3.97 -6.84 -5.49
N ILE A 60 -5.05 -6.18 -5.08
CA ILE A 60 -5.80 -5.23 -5.94
C ILE A 60 -4.94 -4.02 -6.31
N ILE A 61 -4.19 -3.47 -5.35
CA ILE A 61 -3.31 -2.34 -5.64
C ILE A 61 -2.21 -2.77 -6.61
N VAL A 62 -1.64 -3.97 -6.45
CA VAL A 62 -0.58 -4.49 -7.32
C VAL A 62 -1.11 -4.89 -8.71
N GLU A 63 -2.32 -5.42 -8.80
CA GLU A 63 -2.98 -5.72 -10.08
C GLU A 63 -3.19 -4.43 -10.88
N GLU A 64 -3.63 -3.36 -10.22
CA GLU A 64 -3.85 -2.06 -10.84
C GLU A 64 -2.55 -1.26 -11.05
N LEU A 65 -1.54 -1.52 -10.22
CA LEU A 65 -0.24 -0.85 -10.21
C LEU A 65 0.87 -1.84 -9.90
N PRO A 66 1.35 -2.58 -10.91
CA PRO A 66 2.44 -3.53 -10.73
C PRO A 66 3.70 -2.86 -10.16
N GLU A 67 3.92 -1.58 -10.48
CA GLU A 67 5.00 -0.75 -9.94
C GLU A 67 4.94 -0.55 -8.42
N ALA A 68 3.75 -0.69 -7.81
CA ALA A 68 3.56 -0.55 -6.36
C ALA A 68 3.94 -1.82 -5.59
N LYS A 69 4.26 -2.93 -6.27
CA LYS A 69 4.59 -4.22 -5.64
C LYS A 69 5.72 -4.12 -4.62
N ASP A 70 6.76 -3.35 -4.93
CA ASP A 70 7.92 -3.18 -4.05
C ASP A 70 7.60 -2.38 -2.78
N LEU A 71 6.49 -1.63 -2.77
CA LEU A 71 6.00 -0.89 -1.61
C LEU A 71 5.36 -1.81 -0.56
N PHE A 72 4.89 -2.98 -0.98
CA PHE A 72 4.22 -3.98 -0.14
C PHE A 72 5.13 -5.16 0.23
N GLN A 73 6.31 -5.27 -0.39
CA GLN A 73 7.30 -6.27 -0.01
C GLN A 73 7.90 -5.91 1.36
N HIS A 74 7.98 -6.91 2.24
CA HIS A 74 8.91 -6.82 3.36
C HIS A 74 10.32 -6.72 2.77
N PRO A 75 11.19 -5.83 3.28
CA PRO A 75 12.58 -5.83 2.85
C PRO A 75 13.10 -7.23 3.10
N LYS A 76 13.50 -7.92 2.03
CA LYS A 76 14.25 -9.16 2.16
C LYS A 76 15.40 -8.84 3.10
N LYS A 77 15.48 -9.54 4.24
CA LYS A 77 16.71 -9.55 5.03
C LYS A 77 17.83 -9.82 4.02
N PRO A 78 18.88 -8.99 3.94
CA PRO A 78 20.00 -9.33 3.07
C PRO A 78 20.43 -10.74 3.46
N ALA A 79 20.43 -11.65 2.49
CA ALA A 79 21.03 -12.94 2.67
C ALA A 79 22.49 -12.65 3.05
N VAL A 80 22.80 -12.89 4.32
CA VAL A 80 24.16 -12.81 4.83
C VAL A 80 24.90 -13.95 4.14
N LEU A 81 25.78 -13.59 3.20
CA LEU A 81 26.90 -14.43 2.76
C LEU A 81 28.14 -13.95 3.50
#